data_AF-A0A8I2ZAL3-F1
#
_entry.id   AF-A0A8I2ZAL3-F1
#
_cell.length_a   1.000
_cell.length_b   1.000
_cell.length_c   1.000
_cell.angle_alpha   90.00
_cell.angle_beta   90.00
_cell.angle_gamma   90.00
#
_symmetry.space_group_name_H-M   'P 1'
#
loop_
_entity.id
_entity.type
_entity.pdbx_description
1 polymer ?
#
loop_
_entity_poly.entity_id
_entity_poly.type
_entity_poly.pdbx_seq_one_letter_code
_entity_poly.pdbx_strand_id
1 'polypeptide(L)'
;MRSHTATVLAGLVLLAALASGQDLASLPPCGQTCVNSVIASGLSCDSGDTKCLCANDNFKFGLNDCGKQACDAAVAQQLVAYAESLCAVPLQSLRRRRRWCKV
;
A
#
# COMPACT_ATOMS: atom_id res chain seq x y z
N MET A 1 -17.44 31.35 -46.52
CA MET A 1 -17.96 32.48 -45.72
C MET A 1 -19.05 31.93 -44.81
N ARG A 2 -18.92 32.19 -43.49
CA ARG A 2 -19.88 31.98 -42.38
C ARG A 2 -20.12 30.52 -41.92
N SER A 3 -20.22 30.17 -40.65
CA SER A 3 -19.91 30.78 -39.35
C SER A 3 -20.27 29.72 -38.30
N HIS A 4 -19.31 29.12 -37.58
CA HIS A 4 -19.59 28.43 -36.31
C HIS A 4 -18.46 28.71 -35.32
N THR A 5 -18.44 29.94 -34.81
CA THR A 5 -17.77 30.29 -33.54
C THR A 5 -18.79 30.07 -32.43
N ALA A 6 -18.63 29.02 -31.61
CA ALA A 6 -19.14 28.96 -30.23
C ALA A 6 -18.71 27.65 -29.56
N THR A 7 -17.85 27.78 -28.53
CA THR A 7 -18.02 27.23 -27.17
C THR A 7 -18.52 25.78 -27.06
N VAL A 8 -17.83 24.84 -26.40
CA VAL A 8 -17.70 24.77 -24.93
C VAL A 8 -16.47 23.91 -24.58
N LEU A 9 -15.67 24.42 -23.65
CA LEU A 9 -14.68 23.68 -22.86
C LEU A 9 -15.37 22.50 -22.15
N ALA A 10 -15.17 21.28 -22.63
CA ALA A 10 -15.49 20.06 -21.88
C ALA A 10 -14.18 19.33 -21.58
N GLY A 11 -13.44 19.86 -20.61
CA GLY A 11 -12.32 19.15 -20.01
C GLY A 11 -12.83 17.95 -19.24
N LEU A 12 -12.44 16.75 -19.67
CA LEU A 12 -12.60 15.52 -18.92
C LEU A 12 -11.20 14.96 -18.63
N VAL A 13 -10.53 15.54 -17.63
CA VAL A 13 -9.34 14.91 -17.07
C VAL A 13 -9.82 13.84 -16.08
N LEU A 14 -9.90 12.60 -16.55
CA LEU A 14 -10.10 11.43 -15.70
C LEU A 14 -8.80 11.17 -14.93
N LEU A 15 -8.66 11.74 -13.73
CA LEU A 15 -7.65 11.26 -12.78
C LEU A 15 -8.13 9.94 -12.17
N ALA A 16 -7.78 8.83 -12.82
CA ALA A 16 -7.85 7.53 -12.19
C ALA A 16 -6.81 7.51 -11.06
N ALA A 17 -7.27 7.62 -9.81
CA ALA A 17 -6.43 7.39 -8.64
C ALA A 17 -5.96 5.92 -8.65
N LEU A 18 -4.76 5.68 -9.17
CA LEU A 18 -4.07 4.40 -9.06
C LEU A 18 -3.62 4.23 -7.61
N ALA A 19 -4.53 3.78 -6.76
CA ALA A 19 -4.19 3.23 -5.45
C ALA A 19 -3.64 1.81 -5.67
N SER A 20 -2.37 1.72 -6.08
CA SER A 20 -1.64 0.46 -6.04
C SER A 20 -1.22 0.20 -4.59
N GLY A 21 -2.10 -0.45 -3.83
CA GLY A 21 -1.66 -1.20 -2.66
C GLY A 21 -0.80 -2.34 -3.18
N GLN A 22 0.49 -2.31 -2.89
CA GLN A 22 1.36 -3.42 -3.26
C GLN A 22 0.95 -4.59 -2.37
N ASP A 23 0.47 -5.67 -2.97
CA ASP A 23 0.10 -6.87 -2.22
C ASP A 23 1.38 -7.58 -1.79
N LEU A 24 1.34 -8.28 -0.64
CA LEU A 24 2.50 -9.03 -0.14
C LEU A 24 3.00 -10.05 -1.21
N ALA A 25 2.09 -10.57 -2.01
CA ALA A 25 2.37 -11.48 -3.12
C ALA A 25 3.13 -10.83 -4.31
N SER A 26 3.13 -9.51 -4.41
CA SER A 26 3.89 -8.76 -5.42
C SER A 26 5.35 -8.56 -5.02
N LEU A 27 5.72 -8.85 -3.76
CA LEU A 27 7.11 -8.80 -3.32
C LEU A 27 7.86 -10.09 -3.72
N PRO A 28 9.17 -9.97 -4.02
CA PRO A 28 10.01 -11.14 -4.25
C PRO A 28 10.05 -12.03 -3.00
N PRO A 29 10.42 -13.32 -3.13
CA PRO A 29 10.44 -14.26 -2.01
C PRO A 29 11.24 -13.75 -0.80
N CYS A 30 12.35 -13.06 -1.05
CA CYS A 30 13.16 -12.43 0.00
C CYS A 30 12.37 -11.37 0.79
N GLY A 31 11.58 -10.54 0.11
CA GLY A 31 10.72 -9.54 0.76
C GLY A 31 9.60 -10.17 1.60
N GLN A 32 9.02 -11.26 1.13
CA GLN A 32 8.00 -12.00 1.90
C GLN A 32 8.59 -12.58 3.20
N THR A 33 9.78 -13.15 3.12
CA THR A 33 10.52 -13.63 4.31
C THR A 33 10.80 -12.48 5.27
N CYS A 34 11.27 -11.33 4.79
CA CYS A 34 11.51 -10.17 5.64
C CYS A 34 10.27 -9.71 6.40
N VAL A 35 9.10 -9.68 5.75
CA VAL A 35 7.85 -9.32 6.42
C VAL A 35 7.51 -10.30 7.53
N ASN A 36 7.62 -11.60 7.27
CA ASN A 36 7.36 -12.61 8.29
C ASN A 36 8.36 -12.54 9.46
N SER A 37 9.64 -12.33 9.18
CA SER A 37 10.68 -12.20 10.19
C SER A 37 10.46 -10.98 11.10
N VAL A 38 10.18 -9.82 10.53
CA VAL A 38 9.96 -8.57 11.30
C VAL A 38 8.72 -8.68 12.20
N ILE A 39 7.64 -9.28 11.70
CA ILE A 39 6.42 -9.53 12.49
C ILE A 39 6.72 -10.51 13.63
N ALA A 40 7.48 -11.57 13.35
CA ALA A 40 7.89 -12.56 14.34
C ALA A 40 8.87 -12.01 15.39
N SER A 41 9.66 -10.99 15.06
CA SER A 41 10.62 -10.35 15.98
C SER A 41 9.99 -9.56 17.12
N GLY A 42 8.65 -9.49 17.22
CA GLY A 42 7.99 -9.07 18.45
C GLY A 42 7.46 -7.65 18.44
N LEU A 43 6.69 -7.28 17.42
CA LEU A 43 5.92 -6.03 17.46
C LEU A 43 4.74 -6.07 18.46
N SER A 44 4.57 -7.18 19.20
CA SER A 44 3.48 -7.44 20.15
C SER A 44 2.08 -7.18 19.58
N CYS A 45 1.96 -7.21 18.25
CA CYS A 45 0.70 -7.03 17.54
C CYS A 45 0.06 -8.38 17.28
N ASP A 46 -1.25 -8.44 17.42
CA ASP A 46 -2.03 -9.59 16.97
C ASP A 46 -1.82 -9.85 15.48
N SER A 47 -1.93 -11.13 15.09
CA SER A 47 -1.77 -11.53 13.69
C SER A 47 -2.80 -10.82 12.82
N GLY A 48 -2.33 -10.04 11.86
CA GLY A 48 -3.17 -9.25 10.96
C GLY A 48 -3.63 -7.90 11.53
N ASP A 49 -3.20 -7.52 12.74
CA ASP A 49 -3.44 -6.16 13.26
C ASP A 49 -2.49 -5.15 12.61
N THR A 50 -2.86 -4.78 11.38
CA THR A 50 -2.17 -3.76 10.60
C THR A 50 -2.15 -2.40 11.28
N LYS A 51 -3.12 -2.06 12.16
CA LYS A 51 -3.09 -0.79 12.89
C LYS A 51 -1.99 -0.79 13.94
N CYS A 52 -1.87 -1.87 14.71
CA CYS A 52 -0.79 -2.02 15.67
C CYS A 52 0.58 -2.01 14.98
N LEU A 53 0.73 -2.72 13.86
CA LEU A 53 1.98 -2.75 13.09
C LEU A 53 2.36 -1.33 12.60
N CYS A 54 1.38 -0.57 12.11
CA CYS A 54 1.60 0.78 11.60
C CYS A 54 1.77 1.85 12.68
N ALA A 55 1.34 1.58 13.91
CA ALA A 55 1.63 2.44 15.06
C ALA A 55 3.09 2.29 15.54
N ASN A 56 3.80 1.27 15.06
CA ASN A 56 5.15 0.94 15.49
C ASN A 56 6.13 1.22 14.33
N ASP A 57 6.91 2.30 14.44
CA ASP A 57 7.90 2.67 13.40
C ASP A 57 8.93 1.56 13.12
N ASN A 58 9.18 0.70 14.12
CA ASN A 58 10.03 -0.47 14.00
C ASN A 58 9.60 -1.43 12.89
N PHE A 59 8.32 -1.47 12.53
CA PHE A 59 7.85 -2.29 11.41
C PHE A 59 8.48 -1.83 10.10
N LYS A 60 8.39 -0.53 9.78
CA LYS A 60 8.96 0.04 8.55
C LYS A 60 10.49 -0.03 8.55
N PHE A 61 11.12 0.28 9.68
CA PHE A 61 12.58 0.21 9.80
C PHE A 61 13.10 -1.21 9.69
N GLY A 62 12.48 -2.17 10.37
CA GLY A 62 12.85 -3.59 10.30
C GLY A 62 12.72 -4.14 8.87
N LEU A 63 11.70 -3.72 8.13
CA LEU A 63 11.55 -4.09 6.72
C LEU A 63 12.64 -3.49 5.82
N ASN A 64 12.98 -2.22 6.04
CA ASN A 64 14.08 -1.59 5.29
C ASN A 64 15.42 -2.25 5.58
N ASP A 65 15.68 -2.53 6.85
CA ASP A 65 16.93 -3.10 7.34
C ASP A 65 17.09 -4.55 6.87
N CYS A 66 16.04 -5.37 7.03
CA CYS A 66 16.02 -6.72 6.49
C CYS A 66 16.19 -6.72 4.97
N GLY A 67 15.51 -5.82 4.25
CA GLY A 67 15.67 -5.71 2.79
C GLY A 67 17.10 -5.38 2.37
N LYS A 68 17.81 -4.52 3.13
CA LYS A 68 19.21 -4.16 2.85
C LYS A 68 20.20 -5.27 3.20
N GLN A 69 19.93 -6.05 4.24
CA GLN A 69 20.84 -7.09 4.74
C GLN A 69 20.63 -8.45 4.04
N ALA A 70 19.38 -8.84 3.79
CA ALA A 70 19.03 -10.17 3.29
C ALA A 70 18.72 -10.18 1.78
N CYS A 71 18.32 -9.04 1.22
CA CYS A 71 17.97 -8.89 -0.19
C CYS A 71 18.93 -7.89 -0.86
N ASP A 72 18.38 -6.84 -1.48
CA ASP A 72 19.10 -5.74 -2.10
C ASP A 72 18.39 -4.40 -1.81
N ALA A 73 19.11 -3.30 -2.02
CA ALA A 73 18.58 -1.95 -1.78
C ALA A 73 17.27 -1.65 -2.53
N ALA A 74 17.08 -2.20 -3.74
CA ALA A 74 15.83 -2.05 -4.49
C ALA A 74 14.65 -2.73 -3.78
N VAL A 75 14.86 -3.94 -3.24
CA VAL A 75 13.84 -4.68 -2.49
C VAL A 75 13.54 -3.98 -1.17
N ALA A 76 14.56 -3.42 -0.51
CA ALA A 76 14.38 -2.61 0.69
C ALA A 76 13.46 -1.40 0.46
N GLN A 77 13.56 -0.73 -0.70
CA GLN A 77 12.65 0.36 -1.05
C GLN A 77 11.24 -0.14 -1.34
N GLN A 78 11.09 -1.29 -2.02
CA GLN A 78 9.77 -1.90 -2.23
C GLN A 78 9.10 -2.31 -0.92
N LEU A 79 9.86 -2.83 0.04
CA LEU A 79 9.37 -3.20 1.38
C LEU A 79 8.89 -1.99 2.19
N VAL A 80 9.60 -0.86 2.10
CA VAL A 80 9.16 0.39 2.73
C VAL A 80 7.88 0.91 2.06
N ALA A 81 7.84 0.95 0.72
CA ALA A 81 6.64 1.37 0.00
C ALA A 81 5.44 0.45 0.28
N TYR A 82 5.68 -0.86 0.44
CA TYR A 82 4.67 -1.82 0.90
C TYR A 82 4.13 -1.43 2.27
N ALA A 83 5.01 -1.22 3.26
CA ALA A 83 4.60 -0.82 4.61
C ALA A 83 3.84 0.52 4.61
N GLU A 84 4.31 1.50 3.86
CA GLU A 84 3.61 2.78 3.70
C GLU A 84 2.24 2.59 3.06
N SER A 85 2.11 1.76 2.03
CA SER A 85 0.81 1.49 1.39
C SER A 85 -0.15 0.73 2.32
N LEU A 86 0.37 -0.16 3.16
CA LEU A 86 -0.37 -0.90 4.19
C LEU A 86 -0.90 0.07 5.26
N CYS A 87 -0.05 0.99 5.70
CA CYS A 87 -0.34 1.98 6.75
C CYS A 87 -1.13 3.19 6.25
N ALA A 88 -1.05 3.49 4.96
CA ALA A 88 -1.79 4.57 4.33
C ALA A 88 -3.28 4.28 4.16
N VAL A 89 -3.77 3.06 4.49
CA VAL A 89 -5.18 2.74 4.30
C VAL A 89 -6.04 3.22 5.47
N PRO A 90 -6.92 4.23 5.29
CA PRO A 90 -8.06 4.38 6.17
C PRO A 90 -9.04 3.24 5.86
N LEU A 91 -9.21 2.32 6.82
CA LEU A 91 -10.37 1.43 6.92
C LEU A 91 -10.67 0.60 5.64
N GLN A 92 -9.89 -0.46 5.42
CA GLN A 92 -10.28 -1.58 4.54
C GLN A 92 -11.65 -2.20 4.94
N SER A 93 -12.14 -1.91 6.16
CA SER A 93 -13.49 -2.23 6.62
C SER A 93 -14.63 -1.57 5.82
N LEU A 94 -14.36 -0.52 5.03
CA LEU A 94 -15.34 0.03 4.09
C LEU A 94 -15.50 -0.84 2.82
N ARG A 95 -14.51 -1.69 2.45
CA ARG A 95 -14.62 -2.53 1.25
C ARG A 95 -15.52 -3.76 1.43
N ARG A 96 -15.64 -4.31 2.65
CA ARG A 96 -16.64 -5.38 2.91
C ARG A 96 -18.05 -4.83 3.14
N ARG A 97 -18.21 -3.62 3.68
CA ARG A 97 -19.54 -2.99 3.82
C ARG A 97 -20.10 -2.45 2.50
N ARG A 98 -19.28 -1.97 1.56
CA ARG A 98 -19.77 -1.61 0.21
C ARG A 98 -20.13 -2.80 -0.69
N ARG A 99 -19.87 -4.04 -0.27
CA ARG A 99 -20.41 -5.23 -0.93
C ARG A 99 -21.80 -5.61 -0.43
N TRP A 100 -22.19 -5.14 0.77
CA TRP A 100 -23.48 -5.43 1.42
C TRP A 100 -24.45 -4.23 1.48
N CYS A 101 -24.02 -3.00 1.18
CA CYS A 101 -24.93 -1.86 0.94
C CYS A 101 -25.34 -1.77 -0.55
N LYS A 102 -25.76 -2.92 -1.10
CA LYS A 102 -26.45 -3.02 -2.40
C LYS A 102 -27.73 -3.85 -2.22
N VAL A 103 -28.50 -3.49 -1.19
CA VAL A 103 -29.93 -3.82 -1.01
C VAL A 103 -30.64 -2.51 -0.75
#